data_AF-A0A2P2L543-F1
#
_entry.id   AF-A0A2P2L543-F1
#
_cell.length_a   1.000
_cell.length_b   1.000
_cell.length_c   1.000
_cell.angle_alpha   90.00
_cell.angle_beta   90.00
_cell.angle_gamma   90.00
#
_symmetry.space_group_name_H-M   'P 1'
#
loop_
_entity.id
_entity.type
_entity.pdbx_description
1 polymer ?
#
loop_
_entity_poly.entity_id
_entity_poly.type
_entity_poly.pdbx_seq_one_letter_code
_entity_poly.pdbx_strand_id
1 'polypeptide(L)'
;MAAARRISSLLSRSLSAPSVSQIPSLGRNLRRGRSISGLGAAAAVEELITPPVQISYTQHLINGKFVDAASGKTFPVYDPRTAQVIAHVAEGDAEDINRAVAAARKAFDEGPWPKMTPYERSLILLRFADLVEKHNDEVAALETWNNGKPYEQSAKSEIPSLARLFRYYAGWADKIHGLTVPADGNYHVQTLHEPIGAVGQILPWNFPLILFAWKVGPALACGNTIVLKTAEQTPLTALYAAKLLHEAGLPSGVLNVVSGYGPTAGASLASHMDVDKVLSDLCVLDNFANSVKF
;
A
#
# COMPACT_ATOMS: atom_id res chain seq x y z
N MET A 1 -33.87 35.19 -32.33
CA MET A 1 -34.20 35.31 -30.90
C MET A 1 -32.99 34.93 -30.06
N ALA A 2 -32.25 35.91 -29.57
CA ALA A 2 -31.46 35.85 -28.32
C ALA A 2 -31.03 37.28 -28.00
N ALA A 3 -31.53 37.81 -26.89
CA ALA A 3 -31.44 39.20 -26.48
C ALA A 3 -30.17 39.49 -25.66
N ALA A 4 -29.78 40.76 -25.69
CA ALA A 4 -28.52 41.31 -25.21
C ALA A 4 -28.54 41.79 -23.74
N ARG A 5 -27.33 41.81 -23.15
CA ARG A 5 -26.68 42.81 -22.24
C ARG A 5 -27.41 43.38 -21.00
N ARG A 6 -26.74 43.28 -19.84
CA ARG A 6 -26.65 44.23 -18.68
C ARG A 6 -25.32 43.90 -17.93
N ILE A 7 -24.30 44.76 -17.73
CA ILE A 7 -24.09 45.99 -16.90
C ILE A 7 -24.47 45.74 -15.42
N SER A 8 -23.70 45.97 -14.33
CA SER A 8 -22.66 46.97 -13.99
C SER A 8 -21.64 46.45 -12.93
N SER A 9 -20.54 47.19 -12.83
CA SER A 9 -19.57 47.28 -11.73
C SER A 9 -20.01 48.28 -10.65
N LEU A 10 -19.58 48.10 -9.38
CA LEU A 10 -18.84 49.07 -8.53
C LEU A 10 -19.05 48.92 -7.00
N LEU A 11 -17.91 49.02 -6.29
CA LEU A 11 -17.64 49.69 -4.99
C LEU A 11 -17.97 49.02 -3.64
N SER A 12 -16.90 48.49 -3.04
CA SER A 12 -16.33 48.77 -1.71
C SER A 12 -17.20 49.41 -0.61
N ARG A 13 -17.17 48.83 0.59
CA ARG A 13 -17.18 49.57 1.88
C ARG A 13 -16.44 48.78 2.97
N SER A 14 -15.44 49.43 3.53
CA SER A 14 -14.64 49.06 4.70
C SER A 14 -15.45 49.20 6.00
N LEU A 15 -15.19 48.34 6.98
CA LEU A 15 -15.63 48.54 8.37
C LEU A 15 -14.44 48.41 9.31
N SER A 16 -14.23 49.49 10.04
CA SER A 16 -13.21 49.82 11.03
C SER A 16 -13.46 49.14 12.38
N ALA A 17 -12.38 48.71 13.04
CA ALA A 17 -12.34 48.26 14.43
C ALA A 17 -12.36 49.44 15.42
N PRO A 18 -12.93 49.29 16.64
CA PRO A 18 -12.71 50.23 17.72
C PRO A 18 -11.66 49.75 18.73
N SER A 19 -11.19 50.76 19.44
CA SER A 19 -9.96 50.93 20.20
C SER A 19 -10.00 50.47 21.67
N VAL A 20 -8.79 50.23 22.18
CA VAL A 20 -8.40 50.06 23.58
C VAL A 20 -8.71 51.30 24.43
N SER A 21 -9.19 51.10 25.66
CA SER A 21 -9.04 52.05 26.76
C SER A 21 -8.86 51.32 28.11
N GLN A 22 -7.97 51.87 28.94
CA GLN A 22 -7.46 51.40 30.24
C GLN A 22 -8.43 51.71 31.40
N ILE A 23 -8.18 51.17 32.61
CA ILE A 23 -8.35 51.73 34.00
C ILE A 23 -8.23 50.58 35.07
N PRO A 24 -7.77 50.75 36.33
CA PRO A 24 -6.38 50.67 36.78
C PRO A 24 -6.16 49.63 37.93
N SER A 25 -5.00 49.71 38.56
CA SER A 25 -4.46 48.86 39.64
C SER A 25 -5.20 48.93 40.99
N LEU A 26 -5.23 47.79 41.70
CA LEU A 26 -5.26 47.73 43.16
C LEU A 26 -4.73 46.37 43.64
N GLY A 27 -3.58 46.40 44.30
CA GLY A 27 -2.94 45.22 44.89
C GLY A 27 -3.65 44.75 46.15
N ARG A 28 -3.64 43.43 46.38
CA ARG A 28 -3.74 42.84 47.71
C ARG A 28 -3.05 41.48 47.74
N ASN A 29 -1.97 41.44 48.53
CA ASN A 29 -1.27 40.23 48.94
C ASN A 29 -2.21 39.31 49.73
N LEU A 30 -2.36 38.06 49.27
CA LEU A 30 -2.81 36.96 50.11
C LEU A 30 -1.88 35.76 49.89
N ARG A 31 -0.94 35.62 50.84
CA ARG A 31 -0.22 34.37 51.10
C ARG A 31 -1.23 33.31 51.48
N ARG A 32 -1.30 32.21 50.73
CA ARG A 32 -1.81 30.93 51.24
C ARG A 32 -0.99 29.82 50.62
N GLY A 33 -0.13 29.22 51.44
CA GLY A 33 0.68 28.07 51.07
C GLY A 33 -0.22 26.94 50.60
N ARG A 34 0.05 26.43 49.41
CA ARG A 34 -0.54 25.19 48.91
C ARG A 34 0.63 24.23 48.73
N SER A 35 0.68 23.25 49.62
CA SER A 35 1.56 22.09 49.51
C SER A 35 1.38 21.50 48.11
N ILE A 36 2.47 21.50 47.33
CA ILE A 36 2.54 20.71 46.10
C ILE A 36 2.83 19.30 46.59
N SER A 37 1.78 18.55 46.92
CA SER A 37 1.87 17.11 47.01
C SER A 37 2.27 16.64 45.61
N GLY A 38 3.51 16.17 45.48
CA GLY A 38 3.98 15.56 44.25
C GLY A 38 3.04 14.43 43.87
N LEU A 39 2.25 14.66 42.82
CA LEU A 39 1.67 13.58 42.05
C LEU A 39 2.83 12.92 41.35
N GLY A 40 3.43 11.93 42.02
CA GLY A 40 4.19 10.92 41.33
C GLY A 40 3.24 10.27 40.33
N ALA A 41 3.35 10.66 39.07
CA ALA A 41 2.79 9.91 37.97
C ALA A 41 3.56 8.58 37.94
N ALA A 42 3.13 7.63 38.76
CA ALA A 42 3.36 6.23 38.46
C ALA A 42 2.63 6.03 37.13
N ALA A 43 3.38 6.10 36.03
CA ALA A 43 2.91 5.62 34.75
C ALA A 43 2.47 4.18 35.01
N ALA A 44 1.15 3.95 35.04
CA ALA A 44 0.63 2.60 34.99
C ALA A 44 1.28 1.98 33.77
N VAL A 45 2.04 0.91 33.98
CA VAL A 45 2.53 0.08 32.89
C VAL A 45 1.26 -0.55 32.33
N GLU A 46 0.64 0.13 31.37
CA GLU A 46 -0.56 -0.35 30.70
C GLU A 46 -0.14 -1.65 30.02
N GLU A 47 -0.70 -2.76 30.49
CA GLU A 47 -0.32 -4.09 30.06
C GLU A 47 -0.63 -4.18 28.56
N LEU A 48 0.43 -4.25 27.75
CA LEU A 48 0.30 -4.16 26.31
C LEU A 48 -0.50 -5.35 25.80
N ILE A 49 -1.67 -5.07 25.24
CA ILE A 49 -2.54 -6.09 24.67
C ILE A 49 -1.79 -6.74 23.50
N THR A 50 -1.47 -8.02 23.68
CA THR A 50 -1.01 -8.87 22.58
C THR A 50 -2.25 -9.26 21.80
N PRO A 51 -2.35 -8.89 20.51
CA PRO A 51 -3.53 -9.23 19.74
C PRO A 51 -3.62 -10.76 19.61
N PRO A 52 -4.84 -11.35 19.67
CA PRO A 52 -5.04 -12.79 19.56
C PRO A 52 -4.93 -13.26 18.09
N VAL A 53 -3.92 -12.78 17.36
CA VAL A 53 -3.69 -13.10 15.94
C VAL A 53 -2.56 -14.12 15.84
N GLN A 54 -2.83 -15.25 15.21
CA GLN A 54 -1.80 -16.24 14.89
C GLN A 54 -1.06 -15.87 13.61
N ILE A 55 0.26 -15.69 13.73
CA ILE A 55 1.12 -15.42 12.57
C ILE A 55 1.28 -16.74 11.81
N SER A 56 0.50 -16.86 10.74
CA SER A 56 0.45 -18.11 9.96
C SER A 56 1.38 -18.08 8.75
N TYR A 57 1.84 -16.89 8.32
CA TYR A 57 2.58 -16.73 7.07
C TYR A 57 3.85 -15.91 7.30
N THR A 58 4.99 -16.60 7.24
CA THR A 58 6.34 -16.02 7.36
C THR A 58 7.23 -16.35 6.16
N GLN A 59 6.69 -17.11 5.20
CA GLN A 59 7.36 -17.57 3.99
C GLN A 59 7.11 -16.62 2.82
N HIS A 60 7.92 -16.72 1.76
CA HIS A 60 7.64 -16.03 0.50
C HIS A 60 6.47 -16.66 -0.22
N LEU A 61 5.70 -15.85 -0.93
CA LEU A 61 4.67 -16.35 -1.82
C LEU A 61 5.21 -16.36 -3.24
N ILE A 62 5.54 -17.54 -3.77
CA ILE A 62 6.07 -17.69 -5.13
C ILE A 62 5.24 -18.76 -5.85
N ASN A 63 4.74 -18.41 -7.04
CA ASN A 63 3.93 -19.29 -7.87
C ASN A 63 2.70 -19.88 -7.12
N GLY A 64 2.05 -19.07 -6.27
CA GLY A 64 0.90 -19.47 -5.47
C GLY A 64 1.20 -20.44 -4.32
N LYS A 65 2.46 -20.62 -3.95
CA LYS A 65 2.88 -21.44 -2.80
C LYS A 65 3.70 -20.62 -1.83
N PHE A 66 3.50 -20.89 -0.55
CA PHE A 66 4.39 -20.39 0.50
C PHE A 66 5.66 -21.24 0.52
N VAL A 67 6.81 -20.59 0.32
CA VAL A 67 8.12 -21.22 0.22
C VAL A 67 9.16 -20.49 1.08
N ASP A 68 10.10 -21.24 1.65
CA ASP A 68 11.24 -20.65 2.33
C ASP A 68 12.18 -19.95 1.34
N ALA A 69 12.99 -19.03 1.86
CA ALA A 69 14.08 -18.42 1.11
C ALA A 69 15.03 -19.49 0.56
N ALA A 70 15.55 -19.30 -0.64
CA ALA A 70 16.52 -20.22 -1.25
C ALA A 70 17.77 -20.40 -0.38
N SER A 71 18.14 -19.36 0.36
CA SER A 71 19.26 -19.37 1.31
C SER A 71 18.95 -20.05 2.65
N GLY A 72 17.67 -20.30 2.95
CA GLY A 72 17.19 -20.73 4.27
C GLY A 72 17.29 -19.65 5.36
N LYS A 73 17.73 -18.44 5.02
CA LYS A 73 17.84 -17.33 5.97
C LYS A 73 16.48 -16.75 6.32
N THR A 74 16.40 -16.21 7.52
CA THR A 74 15.23 -15.50 8.03
C THR A 74 15.68 -14.25 8.77
N PHE A 75 14.89 -13.18 8.72
CA PHE A 75 15.11 -11.97 9.51
C PHE A 75 14.00 -11.77 10.55
N PRO A 76 14.32 -11.17 11.71
CA PRO A 76 13.33 -10.88 12.75
C PRO A 76 12.50 -9.65 12.38
N VAL A 77 11.19 -9.75 12.60
CA VAL A 77 10.24 -8.64 12.55
C VAL A 77 9.91 -8.24 13.98
N TYR A 78 9.92 -6.93 14.27
CA TYR A 78 9.80 -6.40 15.62
C TYR A 78 8.46 -5.71 15.84
N ASP A 79 7.94 -5.79 17.06
CA ASP A 79 6.82 -4.98 17.52
C ASP A 79 7.36 -3.58 17.88
N PRO A 80 6.91 -2.51 17.19
CA PRO A 80 7.40 -1.17 17.46
C PRO A 80 7.04 -0.66 18.86
N ARG A 81 6.07 -1.28 19.56
CA ARG A 81 5.65 -0.90 20.91
C ARG A 81 6.59 -1.46 21.98
N THR A 82 7.14 -2.65 21.77
CA THR A 82 7.92 -3.40 22.78
C THR A 82 9.36 -3.68 22.37
N ALA A 83 9.70 -3.46 21.10
CA ALA A 83 10.93 -3.94 20.45
C ALA A 83 11.14 -5.47 20.54
N GLN A 84 10.11 -6.24 20.91
CA GLN A 84 10.17 -7.69 20.95
C GLN A 84 9.95 -8.29 19.56
N VAL A 85 10.51 -9.47 19.32
CA VAL A 85 10.35 -10.18 18.05
C VAL A 85 8.92 -10.71 17.96
N ILE A 86 8.24 -10.35 16.88
CA ILE A 86 6.91 -10.85 16.49
C ILE A 86 7.05 -12.22 15.82
N ALA A 87 7.88 -12.30 14.78
CA ALA A 87 8.16 -13.51 14.01
C ALA A 87 9.47 -13.41 13.24
N HIS A 88 9.96 -14.56 12.77
CA HIS A 88 11.06 -14.65 11.81
C HIS A 88 10.48 -14.88 10.42
N VAL A 89 10.75 -13.97 9.49
CA VAL A 89 10.27 -14.01 8.11
C VAL A 89 11.41 -14.43 7.19
N ALA A 90 11.13 -15.22 6.16
CA ALA A 90 12.10 -15.62 5.14
C ALA A 90 12.82 -14.38 4.57
N GLU A 91 14.14 -14.47 4.44
CA GLU A 91 14.97 -13.39 3.91
C GLU A 91 15.25 -13.62 2.43
N GLY A 92 14.50 -12.90 1.59
CA GLY A 92 14.63 -12.98 0.15
C GLY A 92 15.91 -12.32 -0.34
N ASP A 93 16.57 -12.99 -1.27
CA ASP A 93 17.76 -12.51 -1.98
C ASP A 93 17.55 -12.57 -3.49
N ALA A 94 18.59 -12.30 -4.28
CA ALA A 94 18.57 -12.30 -5.74
C ALA A 94 17.95 -13.57 -6.34
N GLU A 95 18.27 -14.75 -5.77
CA GLU A 95 17.73 -16.02 -6.26
C GLU A 95 16.21 -16.14 -6.08
N ASP A 96 15.68 -15.67 -4.95
CA ASP A 96 14.23 -15.68 -4.69
C ASP A 96 13.50 -14.70 -5.60
N ILE A 97 14.13 -13.55 -5.90
CA ILE A 97 13.63 -12.61 -6.91
C ILE A 97 13.62 -13.25 -8.30
N ASN A 98 14.69 -13.93 -8.71
CA ASN A 98 14.75 -14.62 -10.01
C ASN A 98 13.63 -15.66 -10.12
N ARG A 99 13.42 -16.47 -9.06
CA ARG A 99 12.33 -17.46 -9.00
C ARG A 99 10.96 -16.80 -9.10
N ALA A 100 10.76 -15.67 -8.42
CA ALA A 100 9.51 -14.91 -8.46
C ALA A 100 9.25 -14.28 -9.85
N VAL A 101 10.28 -13.70 -10.47
CA VAL A 101 10.18 -13.11 -11.82
C VAL A 101 9.93 -14.20 -12.86
N ALA A 102 10.60 -15.34 -12.79
CA ALA A 102 10.33 -16.47 -13.67
C ALA A 102 8.89 -16.97 -13.55
N ALA A 103 8.35 -17.05 -12.32
CA ALA A 103 6.95 -17.40 -12.09
C ALA A 103 5.98 -16.35 -12.66
N ALA A 104 6.27 -15.06 -12.46
CA ALA A 104 5.48 -13.95 -12.99
C ALA A 104 5.47 -13.92 -14.52
N ARG A 105 6.64 -14.12 -15.15
CA ARG A 105 6.79 -14.18 -16.61
C ARG A 105 6.01 -15.36 -17.18
N LYS A 106 6.19 -16.56 -16.62
CA LYS A 106 5.43 -17.74 -17.05
C LYS A 106 3.92 -17.55 -16.93
N ALA A 107 3.45 -16.94 -15.84
CA ALA A 107 2.04 -16.64 -15.64
C ALA A 107 1.50 -15.59 -16.64
N PHE A 108 2.35 -14.67 -17.11
CA PHE A 108 2.00 -13.65 -18.09
C PHE A 108 2.05 -14.15 -19.54
N ASP A 109 3.03 -14.99 -19.89
CA ASP A 109 3.22 -15.42 -21.28
C ASP A 109 2.34 -16.64 -21.62
N GLU A 110 2.30 -17.63 -20.72
CA GLU A 110 1.64 -18.91 -20.96
C GLU A 110 0.32 -19.04 -20.19
N GLY A 111 0.22 -18.33 -19.06
CA GLY A 111 -0.83 -18.52 -18.07
C GLY A 111 -2.24 -18.10 -18.50
N PRO A 112 -3.24 -18.42 -17.66
CA PRO A 112 -4.63 -18.07 -17.94
C PRO A 112 -4.93 -16.59 -17.70
N TRP A 113 -4.14 -15.90 -16.87
CA TRP A 113 -4.37 -14.50 -16.48
C TRP A 113 -4.46 -13.49 -17.63
N PRO A 114 -3.51 -13.44 -18.59
CA PRO A 114 -3.62 -12.57 -19.77
C PRO A 114 -4.81 -12.94 -20.69
N LYS A 115 -5.23 -14.22 -20.67
CA LYS A 115 -6.29 -14.77 -21.53
C LYS A 115 -7.69 -14.60 -20.92
N MET A 116 -7.77 -14.39 -19.61
CA MET A 116 -9.03 -14.09 -18.93
C MET A 116 -9.63 -12.80 -19.47
N THR A 117 -10.96 -12.79 -19.59
CA THR A 117 -11.68 -11.58 -19.95
C THR A 117 -11.50 -10.52 -18.87
N PRO A 118 -11.57 -9.23 -19.23
CA PRO A 118 -11.51 -8.15 -18.23
C PRO A 118 -12.56 -8.27 -17.12
N TYR A 119 -13.73 -8.84 -17.45
CA TYR A 119 -14.79 -9.11 -16.50
C TYR A 119 -14.42 -10.18 -15.47
N GLU A 120 -13.81 -11.30 -15.89
CA GLU A 120 -13.33 -12.35 -14.97
C GLU A 120 -12.28 -11.81 -13.99
N ARG A 121 -11.35 -10.96 -14.48
CA ARG A 121 -10.38 -10.28 -13.61
C ARG A 121 -11.07 -9.36 -12.60
N SER A 122 -12.09 -8.61 -13.03
CA SER A 122 -12.91 -7.77 -12.16
C SER A 122 -13.55 -8.58 -11.02
N LEU A 123 -14.14 -9.74 -11.33
CA LEU A 123 -14.75 -10.61 -10.33
C LEU A 123 -13.75 -11.08 -9.26
N ILE A 124 -12.51 -11.40 -9.64
CA ILE A 124 -11.46 -11.78 -8.68
C ILE A 124 -11.14 -10.62 -7.73
N LEU A 125 -11.02 -9.40 -8.24
CA LEU A 125 -10.75 -8.21 -7.42
C LEU A 125 -11.92 -7.86 -6.49
N LEU A 126 -13.16 -8.06 -6.94
CA LEU A 126 -14.36 -7.89 -6.09
C LEU A 126 -14.39 -8.93 -4.97
N ARG A 127 -14.17 -10.21 -5.29
CA ARG A 127 -14.10 -11.28 -4.27
C ARG A 127 -13.01 -11.01 -3.23
N PHE A 128 -11.85 -10.50 -3.66
CA PHE A 128 -10.79 -10.11 -2.74
C PHE A 128 -11.24 -9.00 -1.79
N ALA A 129 -11.91 -7.96 -2.29
CA ALA A 129 -12.44 -6.89 -1.44
C ALA A 129 -13.43 -7.43 -0.38
N ASP A 130 -14.29 -8.37 -0.76
CA ASP A 130 -15.23 -9.01 0.17
C ASP A 130 -14.52 -9.87 1.22
N LEU A 131 -13.46 -10.60 0.84
CA LEU A 131 -12.63 -11.36 1.77
C LEU A 131 -11.88 -10.47 2.76
N VAL A 132 -11.34 -9.34 2.30
CA VAL A 132 -10.66 -8.37 3.17
C VAL A 132 -11.62 -7.82 4.23
N GLU A 133 -12.84 -7.48 3.85
CA GLU A 133 -13.85 -7.00 4.82
C GLU A 133 -14.28 -8.10 5.79
N LYS A 134 -14.43 -9.34 5.32
CA LYS A 134 -14.74 -10.49 6.17
C LYS A 134 -13.67 -10.74 7.23
N HIS A 135 -12.40 -10.53 6.89
CA HIS A 135 -11.26 -10.69 7.79
C HIS A 135 -10.77 -9.37 8.40
N ASN A 136 -11.62 -8.33 8.46
CA ASN A 136 -11.22 -6.99 8.89
C ASN A 136 -10.50 -6.97 10.24
N ASP A 137 -11.08 -7.61 11.26
CA ASP A 137 -10.51 -7.60 12.62
C ASP A 137 -9.13 -8.28 12.68
N GLU A 138 -8.95 -9.39 11.95
CA GLU A 138 -7.68 -10.11 11.88
C GLU A 138 -6.60 -9.28 11.16
N VAL A 139 -6.93 -8.70 10.01
CA VAL A 139 -5.99 -7.89 9.22
C VAL A 139 -5.65 -6.60 9.95
N ALA A 140 -6.63 -5.94 10.58
CA ALA A 140 -6.42 -4.72 11.35
C ALA A 140 -5.56 -4.96 12.60
N ALA A 141 -5.79 -6.06 13.31
CA ALA A 141 -4.97 -6.44 14.46
C ALA A 141 -3.53 -6.76 14.04
N LEU A 142 -3.33 -7.45 12.90
CA LEU A 142 -2.00 -7.72 12.36
C LEU A 142 -1.28 -6.44 11.92
N GLU A 143 -1.97 -5.51 11.28
CA GLU A 143 -1.42 -4.20 10.87
C GLU A 143 -1.01 -3.38 12.09
N THR A 144 -1.86 -3.32 13.11
CA THR A 144 -1.52 -2.66 14.38
C THR A 144 -0.34 -3.30 15.07
N TRP A 145 -0.25 -4.63 15.07
CA TRP A 145 0.87 -5.32 15.70
C TRP A 145 2.19 -5.10 14.96
N ASN A 146 2.17 -5.21 13.64
CA ASN A 146 3.38 -5.13 12.83
C ASN A 146 3.84 -3.68 12.59
N ASN A 147 2.92 -2.76 12.31
CA ASN A 147 3.25 -1.38 11.97
C ASN A 147 3.22 -0.43 13.18
N GLY A 148 2.42 -0.73 14.20
CA GLY A 148 2.28 0.11 15.40
C GLY A 148 1.19 1.18 15.33
N LYS A 149 0.35 1.17 14.28
CA LYS A 149 -0.81 2.08 14.18
C LYS A 149 -1.90 1.76 15.20
N PRO A 150 -2.67 2.76 15.66
CA PRO A 150 -3.84 2.51 16.49
C PRO A 150 -4.84 1.56 15.79
N TYR A 151 -5.33 0.56 16.53
CA TYR A 151 -6.29 -0.43 16.00
C TYR A 151 -7.50 0.21 15.34
N GLU A 152 -8.05 1.26 15.96
CA GLU A 152 -9.21 1.96 15.40
C GLU A 152 -8.91 2.59 14.03
N GLN A 153 -7.69 3.10 13.82
CA GLN A 153 -7.29 3.62 12.52
C GLN A 153 -7.21 2.50 11.50
N SER A 154 -6.57 1.38 11.85
CA SER A 154 -6.45 0.21 10.98
C SER A 154 -7.83 -0.31 10.58
N ALA A 155 -8.69 -0.62 11.56
CA ALA A 155 -9.98 -1.29 11.37
C ALA A 155 -11.07 -0.40 10.75
N LYS A 156 -11.12 0.89 11.09
CA LYS A 156 -12.19 1.81 10.64
C LYS A 156 -11.81 2.63 9.42
N SER A 157 -10.52 2.78 9.11
CA SER A 157 -10.06 3.62 8.00
C SER A 157 -9.28 2.83 6.96
N GLU A 158 -8.21 2.14 7.34
CA GLU A 158 -7.28 1.55 6.36
C GLU A 158 -7.85 0.32 5.66
N ILE A 159 -8.41 -0.64 6.40
CA ILE A 159 -9.00 -1.85 5.79
C ILE A 159 -10.21 -1.52 4.91
N PRO A 160 -11.17 -0.67 5.34
CA PRO A 160 -12.26 -0.24 4.46
C PRO A 160 -11.76 0.51 3.21
N SER A 161 -10.69 1.31 3.35
CA SER A 161 -10.08 2.00 2.21
C SER A 161 -9.41 1.03 1.23
N LEU A 162 -8.71 0.01 1.73
CA LEU A 162 -8.15 -1.09 0.95
C LEU A 162 -9.25 -1.78 0.12
N ALA A 163 -10.34 -2.23 0.76
CA ALA A 163 -11.45 -2.87 0.08
C ALA A 163 -12.08 -1.95 -0.98
N ARG A 164 -12.31 -0.67 -0.64
CA ARG A 164 -12.85 0.33 -1.56
C ARG A 164 -11.94 0.55 -2.78
N LEU A 165 -10.63 0.61 -2.60
CA LEU A 165 -9.67 0.76 -3.71
C LEU A 165 -9.70 -0.43 -4.65
N PHE A 166 -9.76 -1.66 -4.11
CA PHE A 166 -9.89 -2.85 -4.95
C PHE A 166 -11.21 -2.90 -5.70
N ARG A 167 -12.33 -2.49 -5.09
CA ARG A 167 -13.62 -2.34 -5.81
C ARG A 167 -13.56 -1.28 -6.90
N TYR A 168 -12.87 -0.18 -6.65
CA TYR A 168 -12.65 0.86 -7.65
C TYR A 168 -11.87 0.33 -8.86
N TYR A 169 -10.75 -0.35 -8.64
CA TYR A 169 -9.94 -0.93 -9.72
C TYR A 169 -10.63 -2.11 -10.41
N ALA A 170 -11.44 -2.90 -9.69
CA ALA A 170 -12.29 -3.92 -10.29
C ALA A 170 -13.25 -3.29 -11.31
N GLY A 171 -13.83 -2.13 -10.98
CA GLY A 171 -14.68 -1.37 -11.89
C GLY A 171 -13.95 -0.80 -13.10
N TRP A 172 -12.62 -0.69 -13.06
CA TRP A 172 -11.80 -0.22 -14.19
C TRP A 172 -11.37 -1.34 -15.14
N ALA A 173 -11.30 -2.59 -14.68
CA ALA A 173 -10.75 -3.70 -15.46
C ALA A 173 -11.36 -3.80 -16.88
N ASP A 174 -12.69 -3.62 -17.01
CA ASP A 174 -13.44 -3.67 -18.26
C ASP A 174 -13.63 -2.31 -18.96
N LYS A 175 -13.03 -1.24 -18.45
CA LYS A 175 -13.18 0.15 -18.93
C LYS A 175 -11.88 0.76 -19.45
N ILE A 176 -10.86 -0.07 -19.67
CA ILE A 176 -9.60 0.37 -20.29
C ILE A 176 -9.82 0.42 -21.80
N HIS A 177 -10.22 1.60 -22.29
CA HIS A 177 -10.51 1.83 -23.70
C HIS A 177 -9.31 2.41 -24.44
N GLY A 178 -9.11 1.97 -25.68
CA GLY A 178 -8.28 2.64 -26.66
C GLY A 178 -9.05 3.74 -27.40
N LEU A 179 -8.43 4.31 -28.43
CA LEU A 179 -9.00 5.37 -29.27
C LEU A 179 -8.94 4.97 -30.74
N THR A 180 -9.99 5.29 -31.49
CA THR A 180 -9.92 5.30 -32.96
C THR A 180 -9.60 6.72 -33.41
N VAL A 181 -8.47 6.90 -34.11
CA VAL A 181 -7.95 8.22 -34.47
C VAL A 181 -8.28 8.52 -35.93
N PRO A 182 -8.88 9.69 -36.24
CA PRO A 182 -9.05 10.11 -37.62
C PRO A 182 -7.68 10.48 -38.20
N ALA A 183 -7.15 9.60 -39.06
CA ALA A 183 -5.90 9.83 -39.77
C ALA A 183 -6.16 10.47 -41.14
N ASP A 184 -5.22 11.28 -41.61
CA ASP A 184 -5.27 11.82 -42.97
C ASP A 184 -5.04 10.69 -43.99
N GLY A 185 -5.95 10.55 -44.95
CA GLY A 185 -5.89 9.54 -46.01
C GLY A 185 -6.64 8.24 -45.69
N ASN A 186 -6.38 7.19 -46.48
CA ASN A 186 -7.10 5.92 -46.41
C ASN A 186 -6.48 4.94 -45.40
N TYR A 187 -6.34 5.36 -44.15
CA TYR A 187 -5.80 4.53 -43.07
C TYR A 187 -6.81 4.35 -41.94
N HIS A 188 -6.90 3.14 -41.40
CA HIS A 188 -7.61 2.87 -40.16
C HIS A 188 -6.59 2.84 -39.01
N VAL A 189 -6.69 3.81 -38.10
CA VAL A 189 -5.78 3.93 -36.95
C VAL A 189 -6.55 3.73 -35.66
N GLN A 190 -6.08 2.78 -34.85
CA GLN A 190 -6.60 2.51 -33.52
C GLN A 190 -5.44 2.36 -32.52
N THR A 191 -5.66 2.77 -31.28
CA THR A 191 -4.77 2.50 -30.16
C THR A 191 -5.31 1.35 -29.32
N LEU A 192 -4.42 0.48 -28.88
CA LEU A 192 -4.74 -0.61 -27.95
C LEU A 192 -3.95 -0.38 -26.66
N HIS A 193 -4.58 -0.59 -25.52
CA HIS A 193 -3.93 -0.54 -24.22
C HIS A 193 -3.74 -1.97 -23.72
N GLU A 194 -2.54 -2.49 -23.94
CA GLU A 194 -2.15 -3.84 -23.54
C GLU A 194 -1.39 -3.79 -22.20
N PRO A 195 -1.48 -4.85 -21.37
CA PRO A 195 -0.65 -4.96 -20.18
C PRO A 195 0.84 -4.93 -20.55
N ILE A 196 1.64 -4.33 -19.69
CA ILE A 196 3.08 -4.17 -19.90
C ILE A 196 3.80 -5.52 -19.74
N GLY A 197 3.37 -6.32 -18.77
CA GLY A 197 3.96 -7.65 -18.50
C GLY A 197 4.22 -7.91 -17.03
N ALA A 198 5.45 -8.33 -16.70
CA ALA A 198 5.89 -8.58 -15.35
C ALA A 198 6.36 -7.27 -14.69
N VAL A 199 5.69 -6.88 -13.61
CA VAL A 199 5.91 -5.60 -12.93
C VAL A 199 6.54 -5.80 -11.55
N GLY A 200 7.69 -5.17 -11.31
CA GLY A 200 8.37 -5.12 -10.03
C GLY A 200 7.83 -3.98 -9.16
N GLN A 201 7.42 -4.28 -7.93
CA GLN A 201 6.84 -3.32 -7.00
C GLN A 201 7.59 -3.35 -5.67
N ILE A 202 8.03 -2.19 -5.19
CA ILE A 202 8.75 -2.05 -3.91
C ILE A 202 7.91 -1.19 -2.97
N LEU A 203 7.48 -1.77 -1.85
CA LEU A 203 6.66 -1.09 -0.83
C LEU A 203 7.49 -0.58 0.35
N PRO A 204 7.24 0.65 0.84
CA PRO A 204 7.78 1.14 2.10
C PRO A 204 6.91 0.69 3.29
N TRP A 205 7.36 1.03 4.50
CA TRP A 205 6.81 0.50 5.75
C TRP A 205 5.67 1.31 6.37
N ASN A 206 5.41 2.54 5.94
CA ASN A 206 4.50 3.48 6.62
C ASN A 206 3.01 3.15 6.43
N PHE A 207 2.58 2.79 5.22
CA PHE A 207 1.22 2.31 4.94
C PHE A 207 1.22 1.02 4.12
N PRO A 208 1.67 -0.12 4.70
CA PRO A 208 1.84 -1.39 4.01
C PRO A 208 0.63 -1.80 3.16
N LEU A 209 -0.56 -1.82 3.75
CA LEU A 209 -1.78 -2.28 3.06
C LEU A 209 -2.36 -1.29 2.06
N ILE A 210 -2.33 0.00 2.36
CA ILE A 210 -2.84 1.02 1.42
C ILE A 210 -1.92 1.12 0.20
N LEU A 211 -0.61 1.09 0.40
CA LEU A 211 0.36 1.13 -0.70
C LEU A 211 0.34 -0.18 -1.50
N PHE A 212 0.12 -1.31 -0.83
CA PHE A 212 -0.20 -2.57 -1.50
C PHE A 212 -1.40 -2.38 -2.45
N ALA A 213 -2.50 -1.78 -1.98
CA ALA A 213 -3.68 -1.52 -2.80
C ALA A 213 -3.39 -0.61 -4.00
N TRP A 214 -2.63 0.47 -3.78
CA TRP A 214 -2.30 1.45 -4.81
C TRP A 214 -1.40 0.89 -5.90
N LYS A 215 -0.56 -0.11 -5.60
CA LYS A 215 0.31 -0.74 -6.60
C LYS A 215 -0.30 -2.00 -7.21
N VAL A 216 -0.82 -2.90 -6.38
CA VAL A 216 -1.34 -4.20 -6.82
C VAL A 216 -2.68 -4.06 -7.52
N GLY A 217 -3.58 -3.23 -7.00
CA GLY A 217 -4.92 -3.00 -7.56
C GLY A 217 -4.91 -2.63 -9.05
N PRO A 218 -4.25 -1.53 -9.47
CA PRO A 218 -4.23 -1.14 -10.88
C PRO A 218 -3.43 -2.10 -11.75
N ALA A 219 -2.34 -2.68 -11.23
CA ALA A 219 -1.53 -3.63 -12.00
C ALA A 219 -2.33 -4.89 -12.37
N LEU A 220 -3.09 -5.45 -11.42
CA LEU A 220 -3.99 -6.58 -11.66
C LEU A 220 -5.16 -6.22 -12.56
N ALA A 221 -5.77 -5.03 -12.40
CA ALA A 221 -6.88 -4.59 -13.25
C ALA A 221 -6.47 -4.52 -14.74
N CYS A 222 -5.26 -4.00 -15.01
CA CYS A 222 -4.69 -3.97 -16.35
C CYS A 222 -4.27 -5.35 -16.90
N GLY A 223 -4.20 -6.39 -16.06
CA GLY A 223 -3.81 -7.74 -16.46
C GLY A 223 -2.30 -8.02 -16.40
N ASN A 224 -1.53 -7.22 -15.67
CA ASN A 224 -0.11 -7.49 -15.43
C ASN A 224 0.08 -8.62 -14.41
N THR A 225 1.28 -9.21 -14.39
CA THR A 225 1.77 -10.03 -13.28
C THR A 225 2.74 -9.22 -12.43
N ILE A 226 2.90 -9.60 -11.17
CA ILE A 226 3.51 -8.75 -10.15
C ILE A 226 4.54 -9.56 -9.35
N VAL A 227 5.71 -8.94 -9.17
CA VAL A 227 6.70 -9.32 -8.16
C VAL A 227 6.79 -8.19 -7.16
N LEU A 228 6.32 -8.45 -5.94
CA LEU A 228 6.18 -7.47 -4.88
C LEU A 228 7.26 -7.70 -3.81
N LYS A 229 8.07 -6.68 -3.55
CA LYS A 229 8.97 -6.61 -2.40
C LYS A 229 8.31 -5.84 -1.27
N THR A 230 8.10 -6.51 -0.13
CA THR A 230 7.58 -5.86 1.09
C THR A 230 8.71 -5.18 1.86
N ALA A 231 8.39 -4.14 2.63
CA ALA A 231 9.35 -3.58 3.58
C ALA A 231 9.75 -4.62 4.63
N GLU A 232 11.02 -4.60 5.04
CA GLU A 232 11.56 -5.50 6.06
C GLU A 232 10.96 -5.24 7.45
N GLN A 233 10.48 -4.02 7.72
CA GLN A 233 9.83 -3.69 8.98
C GLN A 233 8.41 -4.26 9.05
N THR A 234 7.69 -4.30 7.93
CA THR A 234 6.25 -4.61 7.88
C THR A 234 5.84 -5.63 6.81
N PRO A 235 6.41 -6.85 6.81
CA PRO A 235 6.10 -7.85 5.80
C PRO A 235 4.77 -8.60 6.03
N LEU A 236 4.25 -8.64 7.26
CA LEU A 236 3.24 -9.64 7.66
C LEU A 236 1.87 -9.40 7.01
N THR A 237 1.42 -8.14 6.94
CA THR A 237 0.09 -7.81 6.42
C THR A 237 -0.02 -7.97 4.91
N ALA A 238 1.04 -7.66 4.17
CA ALA A 238 1.10 -7.89 2.73
C ALA A 238 1.08 -9.39 2.39
N LEU A 239 1.78 -10.24 3.16
CA LEU A 239 1.73 -11.70 2.99
C LEU A 239 0.31 -12.25 3.24
N TYR A 240 -0.36 -11.76 4.29
CA TYR A 240 -1.74 -12.15 4.58
C TYR A 240 -2.71 -11.69 3.46
N ALA A 241 -2.57 -10.45 2.98
CA ALA A 241 -3.38 -9.95 1.85
C ALA A 241 -3.15 -10.77 0.58
N ALA A 242 -1.91 -11.21 0.33
CA ALA A 242 -1.60 -12.04 -0.82
C ALA A 242 -2.23 -13.45 -0.73
N LYS A 243 -2.33 -14.02 0.48
CA LYS A 243 -3.12 -15.24 0.71
C LYS A 243 -4.59 -15.03 0.36
N LEU A 244 -5.19 -13.93 0.79
CA LEU A 244 -6.60 -13.63 0.49
C LEU A 244 -6.83 -13.45 -1.03
N LEU A 245 -5.86 -12.88 -1.76
CA LEU A 245 -5.94 -12.81 -3.23
C LEU A 245 -5.94 -14.20 -3.88
N HIS A 246 -5.12 -15.13 -3.40
CA HIS A 246 -5.15 -16.51 -3.89
C HIS A 246 -6.47 -17.21 -3.54
N GLU A 247 -7.03 -16.98 -2.35
CA GLU A 247 -8.36 -17.48 -1.97
C GLU A 247 -9.48 -16.87 -2.84
N ALA A 248 -9.31 -15.62 -3.28
CA ALA A 248 -10.20 -14.97 -4.24
C ALA A 248 -10.13 -15.57 -5.66
N GLY A 249 -9.22 -16.53 -5.91
CA GLY A 249 -9.06 -17.22 -7.19
C GLY A 249 -8.00 -16.61 -8.10
N LEU A 250 -7.05 -15.85 -7.55
CA LEU A 250 -5.91 -15.34 -8.33
C LEU A 250 -5.03 -16.52 -8.80
N PRO A 251 -4.74 -16.64 -10.12
CA PRO A 251 -3.91 -17.72 -10.63
C PRO A 251 -2.49 -17.71 -10.03
N SER A 252 -1.91 -18.89 -9.91
CA SER A 252 -0.53 -19.07 -9.46
C SER A 252 0.45 -18.26 -10.32
N GLY A 253 1.36 -17.54 -9.66
CA GLY A 253 2.40 -16.75 -10.32
C GLY A 253 1.97 -15.35 -10.73
N VAL A 254 0.68 -14.98 -10.66
CA VAL A 254 0.23 -13.63 -10.98
C VAL A 254 0.68 -12.61 -9.94
N LEU A 255 0.61 -12.98 -8.65
CA LEU A 255 1.19 -12.21 -7.56
C LEU A 255 2.25 -13.07 -6.89
N ASN A 256 3.47 -12.55 -6.80
CA ASN A 256 4.55 -13.13 -6.04
C ASN A 256 5.01 -12.10 -5.01
N VAL A 257 5.19 -12.51 -3.76
CA VAL A 257 5.59 -11.63 -2.66
C VAL A 257 6.88 -12.16 -2.06
N VAL A 258 7.93 -11.35 -2.14
CA VAL A 258 9.25 -11.64 -1.59
C VAL A 258 9.57 -10.60 -0.52
N SER A 259 9.76 -11.05 0.71
CA SER A 259 10.14 -10.19 1.83
C SER A 259 11.66 -10.17 1.94
N GLY A 260 12.29 -9.02 2.13
CA GLY A 260 13.74 -8.95 2.21
C GLY A 260 14.24 -7.54 2.42
N TYR A 261 15.56 -7.34 2.42
CA TYR A 261 16.15 -6.02 2.58
C TYR A 261 16.19 -5.24 1.28
N GLY A 262 16.29 -3.92 1.39
CA GLY A 262 16.46 -3.02 0.24
C GLY A 262 17.69 -3.36 -0.63
N PRO A 263 18.91 -3.47 -0.05
CA PRO A 263 20.12 -3.74 -0.82
C PRO A 263 20.20 -5.11 -1.51
N THR A 264 19.45 -6.11 -1.04
CA THR A 264 19.47 -7.47 -1.58
C THR A 264 18.27 -7.69 -2.50
N ALA A 265 17.09 -7.97 -1.95
CA ALA A 265 15.86 -8.21 -2.71
C ALA A 265 15.41 -6.97 -3.50
N GLY A 266 15.46 -5.78 -2.89
CA GLY A 266 15.03 -4.55 -3.54
C GLY A 266 15.91 -4.16 -4.74
N ALA A 267 17.23 -4.20 -4.56
CA ALA A 267 18.19 -3.89 -5.62
C ALA A 267 18.14 -4.92 -6.76
N SER A 268 18.03 -6.21 -6.42
CA SER A 268 17.91 -7.28 -7.40
C SER A 268 16.63 -7.14 -8.22
N LEU A 269 15.50 -6.79 -7.60
CA LEU A 269 14.24 -6.56 -8.31
C LEU A 269 14.32 -5.34 -9.24
N ALA A 270 15.00 -4.29 -8.80
CA ALA A 270 15.10 -3.04 -9.56
C ALA A 270 16.06 -3.15 -10.76
N SER A 271 17.05 -4.04 -10.71
CA SER A 271 18.03 -4.27 -11.80
C SER A 271 17.71 -5.50 -12.67
N HIS A 272 16.62 -6.21 -12.39
CA HIS A 272 16.27 -7.44 -13.09
C HIS A 272 15.85 -7.18 -14.54
N MET A 273 16.53 -7.82 -15.50
CA MET A 273 16.31 -7.56 -16.94
C MET A 273 14.95 -8.03 -17.46
N ASP A 274 14.38 -9.09 -16.88
CA ASP A 274 13.06 -9.59 -17.27
C ASP A 274 11.88 -8.90 -16.55
N VAL A 275 12.10 -7.75 -15.90
CA VAL A 275 11.04 -6.92 -15.31
C VAL A 275 10.74 -5.76 -16.25
N ASP A 276 9.53 -5.70 -16.76
CA ASP A 276 9.14 -4.73 -17.80
C ASP A 276 8.89 -3.33 -17.22
N LYS A 277 8.53 -3.25 -15.93
CA LYS A 277 8.30 -1.99 -15.22
C LYS A 277 8.60 -2.11 -13.74
N VAL A 278 9.29 -1.11 -13.19
CA VAL A 278 9.53 -0.98 -11.75
C VAL A 278 8.73 0.19 -11.15
N LEU A 279 8.13 -0.02 -9.99
CA LEU A 279 7.38 0.96 -9.21
C LEU A 279 7.88 0.97 -7.77
N SER A 280 8.37 2.11 -7.29
CA SER A 280 8.85 2.27 -5.89
C SER A 280 8.27 3.53 -5.25
N ASP A 281 7.83 3.44 -3.99
CA ASP A 281 7.42 4.62 -3.21
C ASP A 281 8.44 4.99 -2.13
N LEU A 282 8.66 6.30 -2.01
CA LEU A 282 9.13 7.06 -0.84
C LEU A 282 10.55 6.95 -0.28
N CYS A 283 11.47 6.11 -0.77
CA CYS A 283 12.90 6.28 -0.37
C CYS A 283 13.94 5.65 -1.31
N VAL A 284 13.50 5.01 -2.40
CA VAL A 284 14.45 4.46 -3.38
C VAL A 284 15.06 5.58 -4.22
N LEU A 285 14.34 6.68 -4.50
CA LEU A 285 14.82 7.74 -5.41
C LEU A 285 16.04 8.51 -4.88
N ASP A 286 16.20 8.74 -3.58
CA ASP A 286 17.37 9.50 -3.06
C ASP A 286 18.69 8.72 -3.17
N ASN A 287 18.63 7.38 -3.08
CA ASN A 287 19.81 6.53 -3.31
C ASN A 287 19.92 6.03 -4.76
N PHE A 288 18.82 5.85 -5.51
CA PHE A 288 18.88 5.43 -6.92
C PHE A 288 19.33 6.55 -7.86
N ALA A 289 18.93 7.80 -7.61
CA ALA A 289 19.33 8.93 -8.45
C ALA A 289 20.86 9.15 -8.44
N ASN A 290 21.57 8.68 -7.40
CA ASN A 290 23.02 8.75 -7.30
C ASN A 290 23.74 7.53 -7.91
N SER A 291 23.05 6.42 -8.16
CA SER A 291 23.65 5.18 -8.68
C SER A 291 23.34 4.89 -10.15
N VAL A 292 22.27 5.47 -10.71
CA VAL A 292 21.96 5.41 -12.15
C VAL A 292 22.30 6.75 -12.78
N LYS A 293 23.59 6.96 -13.04
CA LYS A 293 24.01 7.94 -14.05
C LYS A 293 23.83 7.29 -15.41
N PHE A 294 22.89 7.81 -16.20
CA PHE A 294 22.94 7.69 -17.65
C PHE A 294 24.14 8.49 -18.19
#